data_AF-A0A238Y8U6-F1
#
_entry.id   AF-A0A238Y8U6-F1
#
_cell.length_a   1.000
_cell.length_b   1.000
_cell.length_c   1.000
_cell.angle_alpha   90.00
_cell.angle_beta   90.00
_cell.angle_gamma   90.00
#
_symmetry.space_group_name_H-M   'P 1'
#
loop_
_entity.id
_entity.type
_entity.pdbx_description
1 polymer ?
#
loop_
_entity_poly.entity_id
_entity_poly.type
_entity_poly.pdbx_seq_one_letter_code
_entity_poly.pdbx_strand_id
1 'polypeptide(L)'
;MDDRFLEGDQQDGKPVDNPLISADSATSRLARHPPPACIPKEKAESDGDKNDARHALAARIQATLPGNLDVDADKETIHFFSSPKPVCGLILPVLTLRRPATGDGYAILFEFLDLSGQLKSTFCDMAELASGSGFARRLTGLGFPIHVSPKEFLELLRTWTARPQPPLGWRLDRAGWVSLPECDRVFVQPDGRVVAKDVDAVPNLALLHASPLPRAGSLPGWSSGVAAYAQGNPLLMVALSASFAGPLLDLAEMETVGLNFYGGPGSGKSLLLQSAQSVWNSPVLISTQN
;
A
#
# COMPACT_ATOMS: atom_id res chain seq x y z
N MET A 1 -71.44 -8.07 11.89
CA MET A 1 -70.16 -8.53 11.34
C MET A 1 -69.19 -8.39 12.49
N ASP A 2 -68.89 -9.51 13.13
CA ASP A 2 -68.34 -9.58 14.48
C ASP A 2 -66.84 -9.29 14.53
N ASP A 3 -66.48 -8.40 15.45
CA ASP A 3 -65.15 -8.27 16.05
C ASP A 3 -64.84 -9.48 16.92
N ARG A 4 -63.98 -10.39 16.44
CA ARG A 4 -63.33 -11.42 17.24
C ARG A 4 -61.97 -11.73 16.63
N PHE A 5 -60.89 -11.33 17.30
CA PHE A 5 -59.59 -12.03 17.42
C PHE A 5 -58.55 -11.05 18.00
N LEU A 6 -58.71 -10.73 19.29
CA LEU A 6 -57.63 -10.31 20.17
C LEU A 6 -57.57 -11.35 21.29
N GLU A 7 -56.61 -12.28 21.19
CA GLU A 7 -55.98 -12.98 22.31
C GLU A 7 -54.99 -14.00 21.73
N GLY A 8 -53.70 -13.78 22.00
CA GLY A 8 -52.60 -14.61 21.49
C GLY A 8 -51.28 -14.19 22.13
N ASP A 9 -51.05 -14.76 23.31
CA ASP A 9 -49.77 -15.00 24.00
C ASP A 9 -48.62 -14.00 23.83
N GLN A 10 -48.50 -13.14 24.83
CA GLN A 10 -47.31 -12.39 25.16
C GLN A 10 -46.28 -13.35 25.80
N GLN A 11 -45.41 -13.95 24.98
CA GLN A 11 -44.22 -14.64 25.48
C GLN A 11 -43.14 -13.62 25.83
N ASP A 12 -42.95 -13.39 27.12
CA ASP A 12 -41.81 -12.66 27.69
C ASP A 12 -40.50 -13.39 27.35
N GLY A 13 -39.86 -12.99 26.25
CA GLY A 13 -38.49 -13.36 25.94
C GLY A 13 -37.53 -12.70 26.91
N LYS A 14 -36.93 -13.47 27.82
CA LYS A 14 -35.82 -13.01 28.66
C LYS A 14 -34.68 -12.45 27.78
N PRO A 15 -34.05 -11.33 28.15
CA PRO A 15 -32.88 -10.83 27.43
C PRO A 15 -31.75 -11.85 27.53
N VAL A 16 -31.18 -12.21 26.39
CA VAL A 16 -29.95 -12.99 26.33
C VAL A 16 -28.81 -12.06 26.72
N ASP A 17 -28.29 -12.25 27.93
CA ASP A 17 -27.09 -11.57 28.43
C ASP A 17 -25.91 -11.86 27.49
N ASN A 18 -25.56 -10.86 26.68
CA ASN A 18 -24.35 -10.88 25.88
C ASN A 18 -23.24 -10.30 26.76
N PRO A 19 -22.21 -11.07 27.16
CA PRO A 19 -21.18 -10.53 28.03
C PRO A 19 -20.45 -9.38 27.33
N LEU A 20 -20.42 -8.22 27.99
CA LEU A 20 -19.63 -7.07 27.61
C LEU A 20 -18.16 -7.52 27.50
N ILE A 21 -17.63 -7.51 26.27
CA ILE A 21 -16.20 -7.73 26.03
C ILE A 21 -15.47 -6.58 26.71
N SER A 22 -14.84 -6.88 27.84
CA SER A 22 -13.86 -6.04 28.53
C SER A 22 -12.81 -5.58 27.53
N ALA A 23 -12.71 -4.27 27.34
CA ALA A 23 -11.63 -3.65 26.59
C ALA A 23 -10.37 -3.65 27.46
N ASP A 24 -9.70 -4.81 27.51
CA ASP A 24 -8.38 -4.89 28.13
C ASP A 24 -7.32 -4.25 27.24
N SER A 25 -6.52 -3.43 27.89
CA SER A 25 -5.47 -2.57 27.37
C SER A 25 -4.37 -3.36 26.65
N ALA A 26 -4.49 -3.51 25.33
CA ALA A 26 -3.37 -3.90 24.47
C ALA A 26 -2.64 -2.63 24.02
N THR A 27 -1.45 -2.44 24.57
CA THR A 27 -0.50 -1.39 24.23
C THR A 27 -0.31 -1.33 22.72
N SER A 28 -0.70 -0.20 22.11
CA SER A 28 -0.54 0.10 20.69
C SER A 28 0.94 0.02 20.30
N ARG A 29 1.38 -1.14 19.80
CA ARG A 29 2.55 -1.20 18.94
C ARG A 29 2.10 -0.62 17.60
N LEU A 30 2.50 0.63 17.34
CA LEU A 30 2.40 1.26 16.03
C LEU A 30 2.83 0.23 14.97
N ALA A 31 1.85 -0.27 14.22
CA ALA A 31 2.09 -1.20 13.13
C ALA A 31 3.02 -0.49 12.14
N ARG A 32 4.26 -0.99 12.02
CA ARG A 32 5.23 -0.48 11.06
C ARG A 32 4.61 -0.66 9.67
N HIS A 33 4.54 0.44 8.92
CA HIS A 33 4.07 0.40 7.54
C HIS A 33 5.06 -0.43 6.71
N PRO A 34 4.61 -1.50 6.02
CA PRO A 34 5.47 -2.17 5.04
C PRO A 34 5.73 -1.21 3.87
N PRO A 35 6.92 -1.23 3.26
CA PRO A 35 7.22 -0.40 2.11
C PRO A 35 6.23 -0.71 0.98
N PRO A 36 5.61 0.30 0.34
CA PRO A 36 4.85 0.10 -0.87
C PRO A 36 5.80 -0.13 -2.05
N ALA A 37 5.29 -0.90 -3.01
CA ALA A 37 5.88 -1.31 -4.29
C ALA A 37 6.72 -2.60 -4.25
N CYS A 38 6.50 -3.43 -5.27
CA CYS A 38 7.39 -4.51 -5.67
C CYS A 38 8.75 -3.91 -6.06
N ILE A 39 9.58 -3.64 -5.06
CA ILE A 39 11.01 -3.47 -5.21
C ILE A 39 11.54 -4.85 -5.64
N PRO A 40 12.47 -4.94 -6.62
CA PRO A 40 13.10 -6.21 -6.97
C PRO A 40 13.55 -6.96 -5.70
N LYS A 41 13.38 -8.28 -5.69
CA LYS A 41 13.64 -9.16 -4.55
C LYS A 41 15.07 -8.98 -4.00
N GLU A 42 15.24 -8.06 -3.06
CA GLU A 42 16.14 -8.23 -1.92
C GLU A 42 15.24 -8.42 -0.71
N LYS A 43 15.30 -9.63 -0.15
CA LYS A 43 14.55 -10.12 1.01
C LYS A 43 13.98 -9.00 1.90
N ALA A 44 12.66 -8.81 1.82
CA ALA A 44 11.90 -8.23 2.92
C ALA A 44 11.83 -9.25 4.07
N GLU A 45 12.98 -9.55 4.68
CA GLU A 45 13.05 -10.22 5.98
C GLU A 45 12.77 -9.15 7.05
N SER A 46 11.52 -9.15 7.51
CA SER A 46 11.07 -8.35 8.64
C SER A 46 11.60 -8.94 9.96
N ASP A 47 12.86 -8.63 10.29
CA ASP A 47 13.35 -8.43 11.67
C ASP A 47 14.80 -7.90 11.73
N GLY A 48 15.26 -7.20 10.68
CA GLY A 48 16.57 -6.53 10.69
C GLY A 48 16.59 -5.31 11.61
N ASP A 49 17.71 -5.09 12.28
CA ASP A 49 17.95 -3.88 13.05
C ASP A 49 17.73 -2.66 12.14
N LYS A 50 17.14 -1.57 12.65
CA LYS A 50 16.99 -0.32 11.85
C LYS A 50 18.33 0.14 11.28
N ASN A 51 19.42 -0.18 11.99
CA ASN A 51 20.78 0.08 11.57
C ASN A 51 21.17 -0.70 10.29
N ASP A 52 20.76 -1.96 10.17
CA ASP A 52 21.08 -2.81 9.01
C ASP A 52 20.44 -2.27 7.72
N ALA A 53 19.18 -1.85 7.78
CA ALA A 53 18.47 -1.29 6.63
C ALA A 53 19.11 0.02 6.13
N ARG A 54 19.64 0.84 7.05
CA ARG A 54 20.33 2.10 6.73
C ARG A 54 21.66 1.85 6.04
N HIS A 55 22.48 0.95 6.59
CA HIS A 55 23.74 0.58 5.98
C HIS A 55 23.55 -0.10 4.61
N ALA A 56 22.51 -0.92 4.46
CA ALA A 56 22.15 -1.51 3.17
C ALA A 56 21.77 -0.46 2.12
N LEU A 57 20.96 0.53 2.49
CA LEU A 57 20.62 1.63 1.59
C LEU A 57 21.85 2.46 1.22
N ALA A 58 22.69 2.82 2.20
CA ALA A 58 23.92 3.59 1.97
C ALA A 58 24.86 2.85 0.98
N ALA A 59 25.01 1.53 1.12
CA ALA A 59 25.81 0.72 0.21
C ALA A 59 25.25 0.72 -1.23
N ARG A 60 23.92 0.59 -1.39
CA ARG A 60 23.24 0.66 -2.70
C ARG A 60 23.40 2.04 -3.33
N ILE A 61 23.35 3.11 -2.53
CA ILE A 61 23.59 4.47 -2.99
C ILE A 61 25.02 4.58 -3.50
N GLN A 62 26.02 4.21 -2.69
CA GLN A 62 27.44 4.32 -3.05
C GLN A 62 27.76 3.63 -4.39
N ALA A 63 27.13 2.49 -4.66
CA ALA A 63 27.34 1.72 -5.89
C ALA A 63 26.84 2.42 -7.17
N THR A 64 25.89 3.35 -7.06
CA THR A 64 25.27 4.02 -8.21
C THR A 64 25.53 5.53 -8.26
N LEU A 65 26.13 6.08 -7.21
CA LEU A 65 26.29 7.51 -7.03
C LEU A 65 27.25 8.11 -8.08
N PRO A 66 26.96 9.32 -8.60
CA PRO A 66 27.90 10.04 -9.45
C PRO A 66 29.24 10.29 -8.74
N GLY A 67 30.37 10.11 -9.44
CA GLY A 67 31.70 10.12 -8.82
C GLY A 67 32.17 11.44 -8.20
N ASN A 68 31.38 12.52 -8.29
CA ASN A 68 31.65 13.79 -7.60
C ASN A 68 31.00 13.88 -6.21
N LEU A 69 30.29 12.84 -5.77
CA LEU A 69 29.57 12.76 -4.51
C LEU A 69 30.04 11.54 -3.71
N ASP A 70 29.80 11.57 -2.40
CA ASP A 70 30.09 10.47 -1.49
C ASP A 70 29.00 10.33 -0.42
N VAL A 71 28.89 9.15 0.18
CA VAL A 71 27.91 8.82 1.20
C VAL A 71 28.56 8.79 2.58
N ASP A 72 28.05 9.59 3.50
CA ASP A 72 28.33 9.47 4.93
C ASP A 72 27.21 8.65 5.57
N ALA A 73 27.45 7.35 5.78
CA ALA A 73 26.48 6.42 6.34
C ALA A 73 26.14 6.73 7.81
N ASP A 74 27.10 7.25 8.57
CA ASP A 74 26.91 7.59 9.99
C ASP A 74 26.04 8.84 10.15
N LYS A 75 26.19 9.81 9.24
CA LYS A 75 25.36 11.03 9.21
C LYS A 75 24.11 10.90 8.35
N GLU A 76 23.92 9.78 7.65
CA GLU A 76 22.82 9.55 6.71
C GLU A 76 22.70 10.65 5.62
N THR A 77 23.84 11.13 5.12
CA THR A 77 23.90 12.25 4.16
C THR A 77 24.75 11.93 2.94
N ILE A 78 24.36 12.53 1.81
CA ILE A 78 25.16 12.59 0.60
C ILE A 78 25.85 13.96 0.58
N HIS A 79 27.15 13.99 0.30
CA HIS A 79 27.96 15.21 0.24
C HIS A 79 28.84 15.24 -1.01
N PHE A 80 29.38 16.41 -1.35
CA PHE A 80 30.33 16.52 -2.46
C PHE A 80 31.72 16.03 -2.05
N PHE A 81 32.42 15.32 -2.94
CA PHE A 81 33.81 14.92 -2.66
C PHE A 81 34.73 16.13 -2.44
N SER A 82 34.43 17.26 -3.11
CA SER A 82 35.19 18.49 -3.02
C SER A 82 34.95 19.30 -1.74
N SER A 83 33.90 19.00 -0.96
CA SER A 83 33.58 19.75 0.25
C SER A 83 32.79 18.93 1.27
N PRO A 84 33.07 19.04 2.58
CA PRO A 84 32.33 18.31 3.61
C PRO A 84 30.89 18.82 3.84
N LYS A 85 30.37 19.69 2.96
CA LYS A 85 29.02 20.22 3.08
C LYS A 85 28.00 19.18 2.60
N PRO A 86 26.98 18.84 3.41
CA PRO A 86 25.95 17.90 3.00
C PRO A 86 25.08 18.52 1.89
N VAL A 87 24.64 17.68 0.96
CA VAL A 87 23.77 18.05 -0.16
C VAL A 87 22.32 17.69 0.16
N CYS A 88 22.09 16.46 0.59
CA CYS A 88 20.78 15.93 0.96
C CYS A 88 20.94 14.69 1.85
N GLY A 89 19.83 14.16 2.36
CA GLY A 89 19.80 12.84 3.01
C GLY A 89 19.98 11.69 2.02
N LEU A 90 19.94 10.46 2.54
CA LEU A 90 20.00 9.24 1.71
C LEU A 90 18.76 9.10 0.83
N ILE A 91 18.97 9.12 -0.48
CA ILE A 91 17.97 8.88 -1.53
C ILE A 91 18.58 8.02 -2.62
N LEU A 92 17.81 7.12 -3.23
CA LEU A 92 18.25 6.21 -4.30
C LEU A 92 17.22 6.20 -5.43
N PRO A 93 17.58 6.47 -6.69
CA PRO A 93 16.73 6.16 -7.83
C PRO A 93 16.72 4.64 -8.08
N VAL A 94 15.57 3.99 -7.85
CA VAL A 94 15.43 2.53 -7.84
C VAL A 94 15.04 2.00 -9.21
N LEU A 95 14.02 2.59 -9.84
CA LEU A 95 13.47 2.15 -11.13
C LEU A 95 13.15 3.32 -12.03
N THR A 96 13.35 3.12 -13.34
CA THR A 96 12.74 3.94 -14.39
C THR A 96 11.47 3.24 -14.86
N LEU A 97 10.31 3.84 -14.62
CA LEU A 97 9.00 3.24 -14.85
C LEU A 97 8.30 3.84 -16.07
N ARG A 98 7.57 3.03 -16.82
CA ARG A 98 6.73 3.45 -17.97
C ARG A 98 5.42 2.67 -18.03
N ARG A 99 4.38 3.19 -18.68
CA ARG A 99 3.09 2.48 -18.78
C ARG A 99 3.17 1.26 -19.71
N PRO A 100 2.58 0.11 -19.34
CA PRO A 100 2.51 -1.06 -20.21
C PRO A 100 1.77 -0.81 -21.54
N ALA A 101 0.61 -0.15 -21.49
CA ALA A 101 -0.28 -0.02 -22.66
C ALA A 101 0.28 0.90 -23.75
N THR A 102 1.03 1.94 -23.36
CA THR A 102 1.43 3.06 -24.24
C THR A 102 2.94 3.22 -24.34
N GLY A 103 3.72 2.64 -23.41
CA GLY A 103 5.17 2.84 -23.34
C GLY A 103 5.63 4.24 -22.94
N ASP A 104 4.70 5.12 -22.58
CA ASP A 104 4.94 6.51 -22.18
C ASP A 104 4.84 6.70 -20.65
N GLY A 105 4.69 7.95 -20.19
CA GLY A 105 4.44 8.23 -18.77
C GLY A 105 5.64 7.96 -17.87
N TYR A 106 6.85 8.23 -18.38
CA TYR A 106 8.09 7.93 -17.67
C TYR A 106 8.14 8.60 -16.29
N ALA A 107 8.50 7.83 -15.28
CA ALA A 107 8.73 8.29 -13.92
C ALA A 107 9.91 7.55 -13.29
N ILE A 108 10.52 8.15 -12.28
CA ILE A 108 11.53 7.48 -11.45
C ILE A 108 10.91 7.16 -10.09
N LEU A 109 11.07 5.91 -9.66
CA LEU A 109 10.82 5.50 -8.28
C LEU A 109 12.06 5.81 -7.45
N PHE A 110 11.89 6.61 -6.40
CA PHE A 110 12.93 6.92 -5.43
C PHE A 110 12.63 6.25 -4.09
N GLU A 111 13.65 5.67 -3.47
CA GLU A 111 13.66 5.28 -2.06
C GLU A 111 14.48 6.29 -1.28
N PHE A 112 14.03 6.70 -0.09
CA PHE A 112 14.76 7.63 0.76
C PHE A 112 14.45 7.41 2.24
N LEU A 113 15.34 7.90 3.11
CA LEU A 113 15.08 7.99 4.55
C LEU A 113 14.47 9.36 4.89
N ASP A 114 13.39 9.35 5.65
CA ASP A 114 12.88 10.58 6.25
C ASP A 114 13.65 10.98 7.52
N LEU A 115 13.33 12.15 8.09
CA LEU A 115 13.90 12.65 9.34
C LEU A 115 13.69 11.73 10.56
N SER A 116 12.76 10.76 10.49
CA SER A 116 12.57 9.74 11.52
C SER A 116 13.37 8.46 11.27
N GLY A 117 14.14 8.43 10.18
CA GLY A 117 14.90 7.29 9.70
C GLY A 117 14.02 6.16 9.17
N GLN A 118 12.80 6.46 8.72
CA GLN A 118 11.94 5.48 8.05
C GLN A 118 12.21 5.50 6.54
N LEU A 119 12.39 4.30 5.99
CA LEU A 119 12.48 4.10 4.55
C LEU A 119 11.11 4.36 3.92
N LYS A 120 11.07 5.31 2.99
CA LYS A 120 9.90 5.69 2.20
C LYS A 120 10.22 5.58 0.73
N SER A 121 9.18 5.38 -0.07
CA SER A 121 9.26 5.42 -1.52
C SER A 121 8.35 6.51 -2.08
N THR A 122 8.78 7.15 -3.17
CA THR A 122 7.98 8.15 -3.87
C THR A 122 8.31 8.18 -5.35
N PHE A 123 7.40 8.73 -6.15
CA PHE A 123 7.55 8.85 -7.59
C PHE A 123 7.84 10.29 -8.00
N CYS A 124 8.71 10.45 -8.99
CA CYS A 124 8.89 11.70 -9.72
C CYS A 124 8.66 11.44 -11.21
N ASP A 125 7.67 12.12 -11.79
CA ASP A 125 7.49 12.09 -13.24
C ASP A 125 8.71 12.73 -13.93
N MET A 126 9.17 12.17 -15.06
CA MET A 126 10.33 12.71 -15.77
C MET A 126 10.13 14.16 -16.22
N ALA A 127 8.90 14.54 -16.57
CA ALA A 127 8.55 15.92 -16.90
C ALA A 127 8.76 16.86 -15.70
N GLU A 128 8.34 16.43 -14.50
CA GLU A 128 8.56 17.20 -13.29
C GLU A 128 10.05 17.27 -12.93
N LEU A 129 10.75 16.13 -13.01
CA LEU A 129 12.17 16.06 -12.77
C LEU A 129 12.91 17.06 -13.67
N ALA A 130 12.50 17.21 -14.94
CA ALA A 130 13.10 18.11 -15.92
C ALA A 130 12.83 19.61 -15.69
N SER A 131 11.70 20.01 -15.11
CA SER A 131 11.26 21.42 -15.22
C SER A 131 10.75 22.12 -13.95
N GLY A 132 10.94 21.60 -12.73
CA GLY A 132 10.50 22.37 -11.56
C GLY A 132 10.98 21.91 -10.19
N SER A 133 10.83 22.77 -9.18
CA SER A 133 11.11 22.51 -7.76
C SER A 133 10.01 21.71 -7.04
N GLY A 134 8.94 21.31 -7.75
CA GLY A 134 7.79 20.61 -7.19
C GLY A 134 8.17 19.33 -6.46
N PHE A 135 9.06 18.53 -7.07
CA PHE A 135 9.50 17.26 -6.48
C PHE A 135 10.32 17.48 -5.21
N ALA A 136 11.27 18.44 -5.23
CA ALA A 136 12.03 18.82 -4.05
C ALA A 136 11.11 19.25 -2.90
N ARG A 137 10.08 20.07 -3.19
CA ARG A 137 9.09 20.49 -2.19
C ARG A 137 8.28 19.33 -1.63
N ARG A 138 7.86 18.38 -2.48
CA ARG A 138 7.15 17.16 -2.01
C ARG A 138 8.04 16.32 -1.10
N LEU A 139 9.30 16.10 -1.48
CA LEU A 139 10.27 15.36 -0.67
C LEU A 139 10.45 16.02 0.71
N THR A 140 10.63 17.34 0.76
CA THR A 140 10.70 18.08 2.05
C THR A 140 9.42 17.88 2.87
N GLY A 141 8.24 17.91 2.25
CA GLY A 141 6.97 17.65 2.92
C GLY A 141 6.84 16.21 3.46
N LEU A 142 7.53 15.24 2.85
CA LEU A 142 7.62 13.86 3.34
C LEU A 142 8.67 13.68 4.44
N GLY A 143 9.40 14.74 4.78
CA GLY A 143 10.47 14.74 5.78
C GLY A 143 11.84 14.38 5.22
N PHE A 144 12.11 14.60 3.93
CA PHE A 144 13.45 14.39 3.37
C PHE A 144 14.32 15.66 3.51
N PRO A 145 15.53 15.58 4.09
CA PRO A 145 16.40 16.74 4.26
C PRO A 145 17.12 17.10 2.94
N ILE A 146 16.99 18.36 2.53
CA ILE A 146 17.69 18.96 1.40
C ILE A 146 18.50 20.15 1.94
N HIS A 147 19.81 20.17 1.69
CA HIS A 147 20.74 21.14 2.25
C HIS A 147 21.31 22.13 1.21
N VAL A 148 21.02 21.91 -0.06
CA VAL A 148 21.37 22.80 -1.19
C VAL A 148 20.13 23.47 -1.77
N SER A 149 20.33 24.34 -2.77
CA SER A 149 19.21 24.93 -3.49
C SER A 149 18.37 23.83 -4.21
N PRO A 150 17.03 23.98 -4.32
CA PRO A 150 16.21 23.00 -5.03
C PRO A 150 16.66 22.73 -6.47
N LYS A 151 17.21 23.75 -7.13
CA LYS A 151 17.74 23.63 -8.49
C LYS A 151 18.95 22.70 -8.55
N GLU A 152 19.94 22.92 -7.68
CA GLU A 152 21.15 22.11 -7.58
C GLU A 152 20.83 20.66 -7.20
N PHE A 153 19.91 20.46 -6.26
CA PHE A 153 19.43 19.13 -5.90
C PHE A 153 18.79 18.39 -7.09
N LEU A 154 17.97 19.06 -7.91
CA LEU A 154 17.35 18.42 -9.07
C LEU A 154 18.34 18.17 -10.21
N GLU A 155 19.33 19.03 -10.40
CA GLU A 155 20.43 18.79 -11.33
C GLU A 155 21.24 17.54 -10.94
N LEU A 156 21.47 17.34 -9.64
CA LEU A 156 22.04 16.10 -9.12
C LEU A 156 21.17 14.89 -9.47
N LEU A 157 19.87 14.92 -9.17
CA LEU A 157 18.97 13.80 -9.46
C LEU A 157 18.88 13.49 -10.96
N ARG A 158 18.85 14.51 -11.82
CA ARG A 158 18.87 14.33 -13.29
C ARG A 158 20.16 13.67 -13.76
N THR A 159 21.30 14.11 -13.23
CA THR A 159 22.60 13.55 -13.61
C THR A 159 22.70 12.10 -13.18
N TRP A 160 22.27 11.80 -11.95
CA TRP A 160 22.29 10.46 -11.38
C TRP A 160 21.35 9.51 -12.13
N THR A 161 20.12 9.93 -12.41
CA THR A 161 19.14 9.10 -13.13
C THR A 161 19.48 8.89 -14.61
N ALA A 162 20.31 9.77 -15.20
CA ALA A 162 20.78 9.60 -16.56
C ALA A 162 21.93 8.57 -16.65
N ARG A 163 22.86 8.56 -15.68
CA ARG A 163 24.06 7.70 -15.68
C ARG A 163 24.53 7.38 -14.25
N PRO A 164 24.49 6.10 -13.80
CA PRO A 164 23.87 4.95 -14.47
C PRO A 164 22.34 5.08 -14.48
N GLN A 165 21.70 4.65 -15.56
CA GLN A 165 20.24 4.66 -15.61
C GLN A 165 19.68 3.56 -14.68
N PRO A 166 18.69 3.85 -13.81
CA PRO A 166 18.03 2.84 -13.02
C PRO A 166 17.36 1.78 -13.91
N PRO A 167 17.27 0.51 -13.46
CA PRO A 167 16.60 -0.54 -14.21
C PRO A 167 15.19 -0.15 -14.65
N LEU A 168 14.77 -0.64 -15.82
CA LEU A 168 13.43 -0.41 -16.32
C LEU A 168 12.39 -1.23 -15.55
N GLY A 169 11.18 -0.68 -15.45
CA GLY A 169 10.00 -1.37 -14.92
C GLY A 169 8.69 -0.77 -15.41
N TRP A 170 7.59 -1.38 -14.99
CA TRP A 170 6.24 -0.98 -15.38
C TRP A 170 5.58 -0.07 -14.35
N ARG A 171 5.11 1.08 -14.81
CA ARG A 171 4.24 2.01 -14.08
C ARG A 171 2.79 1.55 -14.22
N LEU A 172 2.14 1.32 -13.09
CA LEU A 172 0.72 1.07 -13.02
C LEU A 172 0.04 2.26 -12.36
N ASP A 173 -1.01 2.78 -12.99
CA ASP A 173 -1.78 3.90 -12.44
C ASP A 173 -2.99 3.41 -11.61
N ARG A 174 -3.32 2.12 -11.67
CA ARG A 174 -4.43 1.48 -10.95
C ARG A 174 -4.08 0.05 -10.52
N ALA A 175 -4.64 -0.34 -9.38
CA ALA A 175 -4.65 -1.72 -8.90
C ALA A 175 -5.66 -2.57 -9.69
N GLY A 176 -5.55 -3.90 -9.53
CA GLY A 176 -6.38 -4.89 -10.20
C GLY A 176 -5.59 -5.80 -11.13
N TRP A 177 -6.28 -6.44 -12.06
CA TRP A 177 -5.66 -7.30 -13.07
C TRP A 177 -4.93 -6.48 -14.13
N VAL A 178 -3.69 -6.86 -14.42
CA VAL A 178 -2.84 -6.23 -15.42
C VAL A 178 -2.18 -7.30 -16.29
N SER A 179 -2.24 -7.11 -17.60
CA SER A 179 -1.44 -7.87 -18.56
C SER A 179 -0.13 -7.14 -18.82
N LEU A 180 0.99 -7.82 -18.65
CA LEU A 180 2.33 -7.28 -18.91
C LEU A 180 2.91 -7.97 -20.15
N PRO A 181 3.75 -7.29 -20.96
CA PRO A 181 4.31 -7.88 -22.17
C PRO A 181 5.15 -9.14 -21.95
N GLU A 182 5.81 -9.24 -20.79
CA GLU A 182 6.80 -10.30 -20.50
C GLU A 182 6.26 -11.46 -19.64
N CYS A 183 5.01 -11.39 -19.15
CA CYS A 183 4.46 -12.45 -18.30
C CYS A 183 2.95 -12.62 -18.46
N ASP A 184 2.44 -13.71 -17.89
CA ASP A 184 0.99 -13.92 -17.74
C ASP A 184 0.35 -12.78 -16.92
N ARG A 185 -0.98 -12.68 -16.98
CA ARG A 185 -1.75 -11.68 -16.23
C ARG A 185 -1.45 -11.77 -14.73
N VAL A 186 -1.21 -10.63 -14.10
CA VAL A 186 -0.93 -10.50 -12.67
C VAL A 186 -2.01 -9.66 -11.99
N PHE A 187 -2.31 -9.97 -10.72
CA PHE A 187 -3.22 -9.17 -9.91
C PHE A 187 -2.43 -8.29 -8.94
N VAL A 188 -2.61 -6.99 -9.05
CA VAL A 188 -1.92 -5.98 -8.24
C VAL A 188 -2.88 -5.44 -7.18
N GLN A 189 -2.52 -5.57 -5.92
CA GLN A 189 -3.30 -5.09 -4.79
C GLN A 189 -3.22 -3.56 -4.67
N PRO A 190 -4.19 -2.90 -4.01
CA PRO A 190 -4.14 -1.46 -3.73
C PRO A 190 -2.87 -0.94 -3.05
N ASP A 191 -2.15 -1.80 -2.29
CA ASP A 191 -0.86 -1.46 -1.66
C ASP A 191 0.36 -1.76 -2.56
N GLY A 192 0.12 -2.20 -3.79
CA GLY A 192 1.15 -2.48 -4.79
C GLY A 192 1.74 -3.89 -4.73
N ARG A 193 1.27 -4.79 -3.83
CA ARG A 193 1.68 -6.20 -3.85
C ARG A 193 1.16 -6.91 -5.08
N VAL A 194 1.95 -7.84 -5.60
CA VAL A 194 1.60 -8.62 -6.79
C VAL A 194 1.26 -10.05 -6.41
N VAL A 195 0.16 -10.55 -6.96
CA VAL A 195 -0.22 -11.96 -6.97
C VAL A 195 -0.12 -12.45 -8.40
N ALA A 196 0.72 -13.46 -8.63
CA ALA A 196 0.98 -14.03 -9.94
C ALA A 196 1.13 -15.54 -9.83
N LYS A 197 0.96 -16.25 -10.95
CA LYS A 197 1.19 -17.70 -11.05
C LYS A 197 2.65 -18.06 -10.76
N ASP A 198 3.56 -17.28 -11.34
CA ASP A 198 5.00 -17.35 -11.08
C ASP A 198 5.47 -15.95 -10.68
N VAL A 199 5.78 -15.77 -9.39
CA VAL A 199 6.21 -14.48 -8.83
C VAL A 199 7.64 -14.13 -9.25
N ASP A 200 8.47 -15.13 -9.55
CA ASP A 200 9.86 -14.91 -10.01
C ASP A 200 9.91 -14.43 -11.46
N ALA A 201 8.89 -14.73 -12.26
CA ALA A 201 8.76 -14.27 -13.63
C ALA A 201 8.17 -12.85 -13.76
N VAL A 202 7.72 -12.23 -12.66
CA VAL A 202 7.12 -10.89 -12.71
C VAL A 202 8.21 -9.84 -12.94
N PRO A 203 8.15 -9.05 -14.04
CA PRO A 203 9.11 -7.97 -14.26
C PRO A 203 8.97 -6.87 -13.19
N ASN A 204 10.00 -6.05 -13.04
CA ASN A 204 9.95 -4.89 -12.14
C ASN A 204 8.71 -4.03 -12.44
N LEU A 205 7.92 -3.71 -11.42
CA LEU A 205 6.73 -2.88 -11.56
C LEU A 205 6.43 -2.11 -10.27
N ALA A 206 5.71 -1.00 -10.41
CA ALA A 206 5.23 -0.24 -9.27
C ALA A 206 3.86 0.39 -9.55
N LEU A 207 2.99 0.32 -8.53
CA LEU A 207 1.71 1.01 -8.51
C LEU A 207 1.89 2.43 -7.99
N LEU A 208 1.51 3.42 -8.79
CA LEU A 208 1.45 4.79 -8.35
C LEU A 208 0.30 4.98 -7.37
N HIS A 209 0.54 5.83 -6.38
CA HIS A 209 -0.44 6.13 -5.33
C HIS A 209 -0.92 4.88 -4.58
N ALA A 210 -0.05 3.86 -4.47
CA ALA A 210 -0.30 2.68 -3.65
C ALA A 210 -0.74 3.12 -2.24
N SER A 211 -1.87 2.58 -1.81
CA SER A 211 -2.49 2.90 -0.52
C SER A 211 -2.22 1.77 0.46
N PRO A 212 -1.80 2.07 1.70
CA PRO A 212 -1.57 1.03 2.68
C PRO A 212 -2.81 0.15 2.90
N LEU A 213 -2.61 -1.16 2.87
CA LEU A 213 -3.61 -2.15 3.29
C LEU A 213 -3.20 -2.69 4.66
N PRO A 214 -3.59 -2.04 5.78
CA PRO A 214 -3.28 -2.52 7.11
C PRO A 214 -3.84 -3.92 7.32
N ARG A 215 -2.98 -4.80 7.85
CA ARG A 215 -3.34 -6.15 8.29
C ARG A 215 -3.35 -6.18 9.81
N ALA A 216 -4.36 -6.79 10.39
CA ALA A 216 -4.50 -6.94 11.83
C ALA A 216 -5.04 -8.34 12.17
N GLY A 217 -4.63 -8.86 13.32
CA GLY A 217 -5.04 -10.20 13.76
C GLY A 217 -4.37 -11.32 12.97
N SER A 218 -5.05 -12.46 12.92
CA SER A 218 -4.58 -13.67 12.24
C SER A 218 -5.70 -14.27 11.40
N LEU A 219 -5.34 -15.00 10.34
CA LEU A 219 -6.32 -15.71 9.51
C LEU A 219 -7.19 -16.69 10.32
N PRO A 220 -6.64 -17.51 11.26
CA PRO A 220 -7.46 -18.33 12.13
C PRO A 220 -8.43 -17.50 12.98
N GLY A 221 -7.98 -16.38 13.54
CA GLY A 221 -8.83 -15.48 14.33
C GLY A 221 -9.96 -14.85 13.51
N TRP A 222 -9.66 -14.44 12.28
CA TRP A 222 -10.66 -13.93 11.34
C TRP A 222 -11.66 -15.04 10.93
N SER A 223 -11.17 -16.26 10.69
CA SER A 223 -12.02 -17.40 10.34
C SER A 223 -13.00 -17.74 11.46
N SER A 224 -12.54 -17.79 12.71
CA SER A 224 -13.41 -18.09 13.86
C SER A 224 -14.31 -16.92 14.25
N GLY A 225 -13.84 -15.68 14.08
CA GLY A 225 -14.54 -14.47 14.55
C GLY A 225 -15.47 -13.82 13.54
N VAL A 226 -15.31 -14.11 12.24
CA VAL A 226 -16.12 -13.50 11.17
C VAL A 226 -16.70 -14.59 10.26
N ALA A 227 -15.85 -15.41 9.64
CA ALA A 227 -16.30 -16.36 8.62
C ALA A 227 -17.22 -17.46 9.18
N ALA A 228 -16.98 -17.92 10.41
CA ALA A 228 -17.80 -18.94 11.06
C ALA A 228 -19.28 -18.55 11.17
N TYR A 229 -19.58 -17.25 11.35
CA TYR A 229 -20.95 -16.73 11.43
C TYR A 229 -21.68 -16.68 10.08
N ALA A 230 -20.96 -16.87 8.97
CA ALA A 230 -21.59 -16.92 7.65
C ALA A 230 -22.37 -18.22 7.44
N GLN A 231 -22.02 -19.30 8.14
CA GLN A 231 -22.73 -20.57 8.01
C GLN A 231 -24.20 -20.42 8.43
N GLY A 232 -25.12 -20.68 7.49
CA GLY A 232 -26.55 -20.50 7.72
C GLY A 232 -27.05 -19.05 7.67
N ASN A 233 -26.18 -18.07 7.36
CA ASN A 233 -26.54 -16.67 7.16
C ASN A 233 -26.34 -16.25 5.69
N PRO A 234 -27.39 -16.30 4.85
CA PRO A 234 -27.28 -15.98 3.43
C PRO A 234 -26.75 -14.58 3.14
N LEU A 235 -27.12 -13.58 3.94
CA LEU A 235 -26.68 -12.19 3.72
C LEU A 235 -25.18 -12.04 3.98
N LEU A 236 -24.67 -12.66 5.04
CA LEU A 236 -23.24 -12.62 5.35
C LEU A 236 -22.43 -13.46 4.36
N MET A 237 -22.93 -14.62 3.93
CA MET A 237 -22.31 -15.40 2.84
C MET A 237 -22.19 -14.57 1.57
N VAL A 238 -23.26 -13.87 1.17
CA VAL A 238 -23.23 -12.97 -0.01
C VAL A 238 -22.24 -11.82 0.20
N ALA A 239 -22.23 -11.18 1.36
CA ALA A 239 -21.31 -10.08 1.66
C ALA A 239 -19.84 -10.50 1.56
N LEU A 240 -19.48 -11.62 2.18
CA LEU A 240 -18.12 -12.16 2.12
C LEU A 240 -17.77 -12.63 0.70
N SER A 241 -18.66 -13.36 0.03
CA SER A 241 -18.41 -13.83 -1.35
C SER A 241 -18.21 -12.66 -2.31
N ALA A 242 -19.00 -11.59 -2.18
CA ALA A 242 -18.86 -10.39 -2.99
C ALA A 242 -17.50 -9.70 -2.81
N SER A 243 -16.92 -9.75 -1.62
CA SER A 243 -15.58 -9.19 -1.40
C SER A 243 -14.50 -9.97 -2.19
N PHE A 244 -14.65 -11.29 -2.35
CA PHE A 244 -13.74 -12.11 -3.16
C PHE A 244 -14.02 -12.02 -4.66
N ALA A 245 -15.20 -11.54 -5.07
CA ALA A 245 -15.60 -11.50 -6.46
C ALA A 245 -14.67 -10.61 -7.31
N GLY A 246 -14.15 -9.50 -6.77
CA GLY A 246 -13.27 -8.57 -7.49
C GLY A 246 -12.14 -9.25 -8.29
N PRO A 247 -11.23 -10.00 -7.65
CA PRO A 247 -10.19 -10.73 -8.37
C PRO A 247 -10.69 -11.96 -9.15
N LEU A 248 -11.85 -12.54 -8.80
CA LEU A 248 -12.32 -13.79 -9.41
C LEU A 248 -13.16 -13.60 -10.67
N LEU A 249 -13.89 -12.50 -10.78
CA LEU A 249 -14.81 -12.26 -11.90
C LEU A 249 -14.09 -12.19 -13.24
N ASP A 250 -12.97 -11.48 -13.28
CA ASP A 250 -12.14 -11.35 -14.50
C ASP A 250 -11.53 -12.70 -14.92
N LEU A 251 -11.17 -13.56 -13.96
CA LEU A 251 -10.72 -14.93 -14.24
C LEU A 251 -11.84 -15.85 -14.71
N ALA A 252 -13.06 -15.62 -14.23
CA ALA A 252 -14.25 -16.36 -14.62
C ALA A 252 -14.89 -15.83 -15.91
N GLU A 253 -14.32 -14.78 -16.53
CA GLU A 253 -14.88 -14.07 -17.67
C GLU A 253 -16.32 -13.58 -17.42
N MET A 254 -16.59 -13.18 -16.18
CA MET A 254 -17.89 -12.70 -15.72
C MET A 254 -17.91 -11.18 -15.55
N GLU A 255 -19.06 -10.57 -15.81
CA GLU A 255 -19.26 -9.14 -15.60
C GLU A 255 -19.31 -8.77 -14.11
N THR A 256 -18.94 -7.52 -13.82
CA THR A 256 -19.04 -6.95 -12.48
C THR A 256 -20.49 -6.72 -12.07
N VAL A 257 -20.83 -7.02 -10.82
CA VAL A 257 -22.16 -6.75 -10.24
C VAL A 257 -22.04 -5.81 -9.04
N GLY A 258 -22.97 -4.86 -8.94
CA GLY A 258 -23.15 -4.03 -7.76
C GLY A 258 -24.17 -4.66 -6.81
N LEU A 259 -23.84 -4.77 -5.53
CA LEU A 259 -24.75 -5.27 -4.50
C LEU A 259 -25.13 -4.15 -3.54
N ASN A 260 -26.43 -4.05 -3.23
CA ASN A 260 -26.95 -3.11 -2.26
C ASN A 260 -27.78 -3.84 -1.20
N PHE A 261 -27.35 -3.78 0.06
CA PHE A 261 -28.13 -4.32 1.17
C PHE A 261 -29.20 -3.32 1.61
N TYR A 262 -30.47 -3.65 1.40
CA TYR A 262 -31.61 -2.81 1.79
C TYR A 262 -32.33 -3.35 3.04
N GLY A 263 -32.78 -2.47 3.92
CA GLY A 263 -33.53 -2.82 5.13
C GLY A 263 -33.63 -1.67 6.14
N GLY A 264 -34.49 -1.80 7.15
CA GLY A 264 -34.70 -0.79 8.19
C GLY A 264 -33.44 -0.50 9.03
N PRO A 265 -33.38 0.62 9.76
CA PRO A 265 -32.30 0.91 10.71
C PRO A 265 -32.07 -0.27 11.67
N GLY A 266 -30.82 -0.55 12.03
CA GLY A 266 -30.48 -1.67 12.93
C GLY A 266 -30.49 -3.07 12.29
N SER A 267 -30.82 -3.21 11.00
CA SER A 267 -30.89 -4.52 10.32
C SER A 267 -29.53 -5.18 10.01
N GLY A 268 -28.42 -4.68 10.56
CA GLY A 268 -27.08 -5.26 10.35
C GLY A 268 -26.38 -4.90 9.03
N LYS A 269 -26.92 -3.98 8.21
CA LYS A 269 -26.29 -3.56 6.92
C LYS A 269 -24.82 -3.14 7.07
N SER A 270 -24.53 -2.29 8.05
CA SER A 270 -23.17 -1.81 8.30
C SER A 270 -22.24 -2.94 8.72
N LEU A 271 -22.75 -3.92 9.48
CA LEU A 271 -21.99 -5.11 9.88
C LEU A 271 -21.66 -6.00 8.68
N LEU A 272 -22.58 -6.16 7.73
CA LEU A 272 -22.33 -6.88 6.48
C LEU A 272 -21.21 -6.20 5.67
N LEU A 273 -21.27 -4.87 5.52
CA LEU A 273 -20.25 -4.09 4.81
C LEU A 273 -18.88 -4.15 5.52
N GLN A 274 -18.86 -4.03 6.85
CA GLN A 274 -17.64 -4.17 7.65
C GLN A 274 -17.04 -5.57 7.54
N SER A 275 -17.88 -6.61 7.56
CA SER A 275 -17.44 -8.00 7.39
C SER A 275 -16.83 -8.20 6.01
N ALA A 276 -17.45 -7.69 4.95
CA ALA A 276 -16.90 -7.72 3.59
C ALA A 276 -15.58 -6.93 3.48
N GLN A 277 -15.50 -5.74 4.08
CA GLN A 277 -14.29 -4.92 4.10
C GLN A 277 -13.12 -5.62 4.81
N SER A 278 -13.41 -6.36 5.89
CA SER A 278 -12.41 -7.08 6.70
C SER A 278 -11.60 -8.12 5.93
N VAL A 279 -12.08 -8.55 4.75
CA VAL A 279 -11.36 -9.48 3.86
C VAL A 279 -10.11 -8.84 3.27
N TRP A 280 -10.16 -7.55 2.92
CA TRP A 280 -9.07 -6.87 2.22
C TRP A 280 -8.40 -5.77 3.05
N ASN A 281 -9.10 -5.19 4.02
CA ASN A 281 -8.63 -4.02 4.75
C ASN A 281 -9.21 -3.98 6.18
N SER A 282 -8.68 -3.09 7.02
CA SER A 282 -9.24 -2.80 8.34
C SER A 282 -10.71 -2.36 8.23
N PRO A 283 -11.64 -2.98 8.97
CA PRO A 283 -13.07 -2.65 8.94
C PRO A 283 -13.44 -1.43 9.79
N VAL A 284 -12.48 -0.54 10.10
CA VAL A 284 -12.76 0.71 10.82
C VAL A 284 -13.80 1.50 10.04
N LEU A 285 -14.84 1.95 10.77
CA LEU A 285 -15.98 2.69 10.25
C LEU A 285 -15.53 3.67 9.17
N ILE A 286 -16.09 3.51 7.97
CA ILE A 286 -16.13 4.56 6.96
C ILE A 286 -16.73 5.76 7.70
N SER A 287 -15.91 6.71 8.14
CA SER A 287 -16.42 7.97 8.62
C SER A 287 -17.19 8.53 7.43
N THR A 288 -18.50 8.62 7.55
CA THR A 288 -19.32 9.43 6.66
C THR A 288 -18.70 10.82 6.69
N GLN A 289 -17.88 11.14 5.68
CA GLN A 289 -17.43 12.50 5.47
C GLN A 289 -18.70 13.24 5.01
N ASN A 290 -19.28 13.98 5.95
CA ASN A 290 -20.16 15.10 5.64
C ASN A 290 -19.35 16.23 5.04
#